data_AF-A0A9E2MQ18-F1
#
_entry.id   AF-A0A9E2MQ18-F1
#
_cell.length_a   1.000
_cell.length_b   1.000
_cell.length_c   1.000
_cell.angle_alpha   90.00
_cell.angle_beta   90.00
_cell.angle_gamma   90.00
#
_symmetry.space_group_name_H-M   'P 1'
#
loop_
_entity.id
_entity.type
_entity.pdbx_description
1 polymer ?
#
loop_
_entity_poly.entity_id
_entity_poly.type
_entity_poly.pdbx_seq_one_letter_code
_entity_poly.pdbx_strand_id
1 'polypeptide(L)'
;MAYSKTGLVAVSLLALLAAGCSSTRFSSMNTRPEPLQAAPSGQVATSALPPPVTPAPSAPADPTAFPEAPGASSEVASINPGADPAATAPDITTASVAGVWNASVSGQSCRVATPQTKFGQGYRAGPLRCPAPVDGVKSWNVAGKQLSLYDESGS
;
A
#
# COMPACT_ATOMS: atom_id res chain seq x y z
N MET A 1 60.83 -1.92 -20.60
CA MET A 1 60.24 -0.59 -20.32
C MET A 1 60.53 -0.26 -18.87
N ALA A 2 61.46 0.67 -18.61
CA ALA A 2 61.80 1.09 -17.26
C ALA A 2 60.92 2.28 -16.88
N TYR A 3 59.88 2.04 -16.09
CA TYR A 3 59.06 3.12 -15.54
C TYR A 3 59.84 3.77 -14.41
N SER A 4 60.29 5.01 -14.60
CA SER A 4 60.98 5.78 -13.57
C SER A 4 60.01 6.05 -12.41
N LYS A 5 60.39 5.66 -11.19
CA LYS A 5 59.59 5.86 -9.97
C LYS A 5 59.19 7.33 -9.77
N THR A 6 60.01 8.27 -10.26
CA THR A 6 59.72 9.71 -10.23
C THR A 6 58.58 10.12 -11.17
N GLY A 7 58.43 9.44 -12.31
CA GLY A 7 57.32 9.68 -13.25
C GLY A 7 55.98 9.23 -12.69
N LEU A 8 55.97 8.14 -11.91
CA LEU A 8 54.77 7.60 -11.30
C LEU A 8 54.24 8.53 -10.18
N VAL A 9 55.15 9.13 -9.40
CA VAL A 9 54.80 10.13 -8.38
C VAL A 9 54.25 11.41 -9.03
N ALA A 10 54.89 11.91 -10.09
CA ALA A 10 54.43 13.12 -10.79
C ALA A 10 53.02 12.96 -11.38
N VAL A 11 52.72 11.81 -11.99
CA VAL A 11 51.38 11.52 -12.53
C VAL A 11 50.32 11.43 -11.44
N SER A 12 50.66 10.84 -10.28
CA SER A 12 49.72 10.76 -9.16
C SER A 12 49.39 12.13 -8.57
N LEU A 13 50.37 13.03 -8.42
CA LEU A 13 50.12 14.39 -7.95
C LEU A 13 49.29 15.22 -8.94
N LEU A 14 49.50 15.06 -10.25
CA LEU A 14 48.66 15.71 -11.27
C LEU A 14 47.20 15.21 -11.23
N ALA A 15 46.98 13.92 -10.96
CA ALA A 15 45.64 13.35 -10.87
C ALA A 15 44.85 13.89 -9.65
N LEU A 16 45.50 14.12 -8.51
CA LEU A 16 44.86 14.71 -7.33
C LEU A 16 44.47 16.19 -7.54
N LEU A 17 45.26 16.95 -8.31
CA LEU A 17 44.96 18.36 -8.62
C LEU A 17 43.77 18.51 -9.59
N ALA A 18 43.56 17.53 -10.48
CA ALA A 18 42.41 17.51 -11.41
C ALA A 18 41.07 17.12 -10.75
N ALA A 19 41.09 16.50 -9.56
CA ALA A 19 39.89 16.13 -8.81
C ALA A 19 39.34 17.28 -7.93
N GLY A 20 40.03 18.44 -7.88
CA GLY A 20 39.73 19.56 -6.98
C GLY A 20 38.79 20.65 -7.50
N CYS A 21 38.17 20.50 -8.68
CA CYS A 21 37.18 21.47 -9.18
C CYS A 21 35.81 21.27 -8.51
N SER A 22 35.68 21.81 -7.31
CA SER A 22 34.52 22.58 -6.82
C SER A 22 33.15 22.11 -7.32
N SER A 23 32.55 21.20 -6.55
CA SER A 23 31.12 20.90 -6.59
C SER A 23 30.32 22.14 -6.14
N THR A 24 29.97 23.01 -7.08
CA THR A 24 28.94 24.07 -6.90
C THR A 24 27.52 23.50 -6.95
N ARG A 25 27.32 22.22 -6.59
CA ARG A 25 26.04 21.51 -6.63
C ARG A 25 25.04 21.96 -5.57
N PHE A 26 25.41 22.93 -4.72
CA PHE A 26 24.52 23.54 -3.75
C PHE A 26 24.67 25.07 -3.72
N SER A 27 24.65 25.72 -4.89
CA SER A 27 23.99 27.04 -4.92
C SER A 27 22.54 26.79 -4.53
N SER A 28 22.17 27.19 -3.31
CA SER A 28 20.80 27.10 -2.81
C SER A 28 19.88 27.83 -3.78
N MET A 29 19.27 27.09 -4.70
CA MET A 29 18.05 27.55 -5.35
C MET A 29 16.98 27.58 -4.26
N ASN A 30 16.93 28.70 -3.54
CA ASN A 30 15.81 29.07 -2.69
C ASN A 30 14.63 29.51 -3.57
N THR A 31 14.20 28.65 -4.48
CA THR A 31 12.93 28.80 -5.20
C THR A 31 11.87 28.12 -4.36
N ARG A 32 11.49 28.78 -3.25
CA ARG A 32 10.29 28.41 -2.50
C ARG A 32 9.10 28.63 -3.45
N PRO A 33 8.33 27.60 -3.80
CA PRO A 33 7.11 27.78 -4.57
C PRO A 33 6.18 28.73 -3.81
N GLU A 34 5.56 29.67 -4.52
CA GLU A 34 4.54 30.54 -3.96
C GLU A 34 3.43 29.67 -3.35
N PRO A 35 2.89 30.03 -2.17
CA PRO A 35 1.80 29.27 -1.56
C PRO A 35 0.63 29.13 -2.55
N LEU A 36 0.27 27.88 -2.86
CA LEU A 36 -0.88 27.57 -3.70
C LEU A 36 -2.14 28.11 -3.02
N GLN A 37 -2.98 28.81 -3.80
CA GLN A 37 -4.28 29.27 -3.33
C GLN A 37 -5.15 28.07 -2.97
N ALA A 38 -5.85 28.14 -1.85
CA ALA A 38 -6.74 27.08 -1.41
C ALA A 38 -7.83 26.84 -2.48
N ALA A 39 -8.02 25.57 -2.85
CA ALA A 39 -9.13 25.19 -3.71
C ALA A 39 -10.46 25.53 -3.01
N PRO A 40 -11.47 26.04 -3.73
CA PRO A 40 -12.76 26.37 -3.14
C PRO A 40 -13.37 25.12 -2.48
N SER A 41 -13.66 25.21 -1.19
CA SER A 41 -14.37 24.16 -0.47
C SER A 41 -15.81 24.09 -1.00
N GLY A 42 -16.20 22.93 -1.56
CA GLY A 42 -17.57 22.68 -1.97
C GLY A 42 -18.53 22.75 -0.77
N GLN A 43 -19.77 23.16 -1.04
CA GLN A 43 -20.82 23.22 0.00
C GLN A 43 -21.30 21.79 0.30
N VAL A 44 -21.35 21.45 1.59
CA VAL A 44 -21.95 20.18 2.04
C VAL A 44 -23.46 20.35 2.06
N ALA A 45 -24.16 19.68 1.15
CA ALA A 45 -25.62 19.65 1.18
C ALA A 45 -26.10 18.82 2.38
N THR A 46 -26.76 19.47 3.33
CA THR A 46 -27.42 18.80 4.47
C THR A 46 -28.83 18.40 4.04
N SER A 47 -29.00 17.15 3.61
CA SER A 47 -30.34 16.58 3.45
C SER A 47 -30.78 15.96 4.77
N ALA A 48 -31.92 16.37 5.30
CA ALA A 48 -32.49 15.76 6.49
C ALA A 48 -32.95 14.33 6.14
N LEU A 49 -32.44 13.34 6.87
CA LEU A 49 -32.92 11.96 6.74
C LEU A 49 -34.40 11.91 7.18
N PRO A 50 -35.23 11.09 6.51
CA PRO A 50 -36.60 10.82 6.96
C PRO A 50 -36.59 10.35 8.42
N PRO A 51 -37.56 10.80 9.24
CA PRO A 51 -37.64 10.39 10.64
C PRO A 51 -37.80 8.86 10.74
N PRO A 52 -37.14 8.20 11.71
CA PRO A 52 -37.30 6.78 11.94
C PRO A 52 -38.77 6.46 12.21
N VAL A 53 -39.34 5.51 11.47
CA VAL A 53 -40.66 4.98 11.81
C VAL A 53 -40.51 4.14 13.08
N THR A 54 -41.05 4.64 14.20
CA THR A 54 -41.21 3.83 15.41
C THR A 54 -42.42 2.92 15.23
N PRO A 55 -42.28 1.58 15.27
CA PRO A 55 -43.43 0.68 15.30
C PRO A 55 -44.26 0.96 16.55
N ALA A 56 -45.59 1.00 16.39
CA ALA A 56 -46.54 1.18 17.48
C ALA A 56 -46.40 0.06 18.54
N PRO A 57 -46.64 0.36 19.84
CA PRO A 57 -46.50 -0.62 20.91
C PRO A 57 -47.72 -1.56 20.91
N SER A 58 -47.61 -2.73 20.28
CA SER A 58 -48.45 -3.91 20.58
C SER A 58 -47.96 -5.17 19.87
N ALA A 59 -46.94 -5.83 20.43
CA ALA A 59 -46.78 -7.29 20.39
C ALA A 59 -45.55 -7.70 21.24
N PRO A 60 -45.56 -8.87 21.91
CA PRO A 60 -44.39 -9.40 22.61
C PRO A 60 -43.19 -9.51 21.67
N ALA A 61 -42.02 -9.04 22.12
CA ALA A 61 -40.78 -9.04 21.36
C ALA A 61 -40.31 -10.48 21.12
N ASP A 62 -40.38 -10.92 19.87
CA ASP A 62 -39.70 -12.11 19.37
C ASP A 62 -38.18 -11.78 19.30
N PRO A 63 -37.30 -12.47 20.04
CA PRO A 63 -35.87 -12.14 20.10
C PRO A 63 -35.12 -12.33 18.77
N THR A 64 -35.80 -12.83 17.73
CA THR A 64 -35.27 -13.02 16.37
C THR A 64 -35.64 -11.88 15.40
N ALA A 65 -36.36 -10.84 15.85
CA ALA A 65 -36.89 -9.78 14.99
C ALA A 65 -36.01 -8.52 14.88
N PHE A 66 -34.75 -8.58 15.32
CA PHE A 66 -33.81 -7.47 15.11
C PHE A 66 -33.15 -7.59 13.72
N PRO A 67 -33.33 -6.61 12.82
CA PRO A 67 -32.55 -6.53 11.59
C PRO A 67 -31.07 -6.37 11.94
N GLU A 68 -30.21 -7.12 11.26
CA GLU A 68 -28.77 -7.04 11.43
C GLU A 68 -28.27 -5.61 11.18
N ALA A 69 -27.46 -5.08 12.08
CA ALA A 69 -26.96 -3.71 11.98
C ALA A 69 -26.13 -3.57 10.69
N PRO A 70 -26.40 -2.57 9.82
CA PRO A 70 -25.59 -2.33 8.64
C PRO A 70 -24.14 -2.04 9.06
N GLY A 71 -23.22 -2.97 8.77
CA GLY A 71 -21.82 -2.90 9.17
C GLY A 71 -21.40 -3.88 10.29
N ALA A 72 -22.31 -4.71 10.82
CA ALA A 72 -21.96 -5.83 11.69
C ALA A 72 -21.36 -7.03 10.93
N SER A 73 -21.36 -6.98 9.60
CA SER A 73 -20.76 -7.98 8.76
C SER A 73 -19.32 -7.61 8.39
N SER A 74 -18.38 -7.91 9.29
CA SER A 74 -17.10 -8.43 8.83
C SER A 74 -17.31 -9.89 8.40
N GLU A 75 -18.19 -10.10 7.43
CA GLU A 75 -18.32 -11.34 6.68
C GLU A 75 -17.11 -11.37 5.76
N VAL A 76 -15.94 -11.65 6.33
CA VAL A 76 -14.99 -12.52 5.63
C VAL A 76 -15.65 -13.89 5.66
N ALA A 77 -16.72 -14.05 4.89
CA ALA A 77 -17.33 -15.34 4.61
C ALA A 77 -16.17 -16.23 4.17
N SER A 78 -15.86 -17.25 4.97
CA SER A 78 -14.73 -18.16 4.79
C SER A 78 -14.44 -18.39 3.32
N ILE A 79 -13.53 -17.59 2.74
CA ILE A 79 -13.16 -17.72 1.34
C ILE A 79 -12.31 -18.97 1.36
N ASN A 80 -12.83 -20.07 0.81
CA ASN A 80 -12.00 -21.24 0.58
C ASN A 80 -10.84 -20.75 -0.31
N PRO A 81 -9.57 -20.84 0.11
CA PRO A 81 -8.43 -20.26 -0.60
C PRO A 81 -8.18 -20.85 -2.00
N GLY A 82 -9.01 -21.79 -2.46
CA GLY A 82 -9.06 -22.27 -3.84
C GLY A 82 -10.43 -22.19 -4.51
N ALA A 83 -11.42 -21.49 -3.92
CA ALA A 83 -12.69 -21.25 -4.60
C ALA A 83 -12.52 -20.15 -5.65
N ASP A 84 -13.10 -20.39 -6.83
CA ASP A 84 -13.12 -19.38 -7.88
C ASP A 84 -13.84 -18.11 -7.39
N PRO A 85 -13.35 -16.93 -7.79
CA PRO A 85 -14.01 -15.67 -7.45
C PRO A 85 -15.42 -15.67 -8.03
N ALA A 86 -16.37 -15.05 -7.33
CA ALA A 86 -17.75 -14.94 -7.80
C ALA A 86 -17.79 -14.39 -9.23
N ALA A 87 -18.64 -14.97 -10.09
CA ALA A 87 -18.68 -14.61 -11.52
C ALA A 87 -18.91 -13.12 -11.77
N THR A 88 -19.62 -12.44 -10.86
CA THR A 88 -19.93 -11.00 -10.93
C THR A 88 -18.87 -10.12 -10.25
N ALA A 89 -17.80 -10.69 -9.67
CA ALA A 89 -16.77 -9.89 -9.01
C ALA A 89 -16.04 -9.01 -10.04
N PRO A 90 -15.70 -7.76 -9.71
CA PRO A 90 -14.92 -6.91 -10.61
C PRO A 90 -13.51 -7.49 -10.81
N ASP A 91 -12.93 -7.22 -11.97
CA ASP A 91 -11.52 -7.51 -12.20
C ASP A 91 -10.66 -6.60 -11.32
N ILE A 92 -9.59 -7.16 -10.77
CA ILE A 92 -8.59 -6.38 -10.05
C ILE A 92 -7.39 -6.17 -10.97
N THR A 93 -6.77 -5.00 -10.86
CA THR A 93 -5.56 -4.68 -11.61
C THR A 93 -4.40 -4.51 -10.65
N THR A 94 -3.18 -4.66 -11.14
CA THR A 94 -1.99 -4.35 -10.33
C THR A 94 -1.98 -2.89 -9.87
N ALA A 95 -2.58 -1.98 -10.64
CA ALA A 95 -2.72 -0.57 -10.26
C ALA A 95 -3.71 -0.39 -9.10
N SER A 96 -4.85 -1.09 -9.12
CA SER A 96 -5.85 -0.98 -8.05
C SER A 96 -5.38 -1.60 -6.74
N VAL A 97 -4.47 -2.57 -6.79
CA VAL A 97 -3.89 -3.22 -5.60
C VAL A 97 -2.66 -2.48 -5.09
N ALA A 98 -2.07 -1.57 -5.86
CA ALA A 98 -0.87 -0.85 -5.42
C ALA A 98 -1.19 0.12 -4.27
N GLY A 99 -0.57 -0.07 -3.11
CA GLY A 99 -0.80 0.82 -1.96
C GLY A 99 -0.39 0.24 -0.63
N VAL A 100 -1.01 0.73 0.44
CA VAL A 100 -0.89 0.20 1.80
C VAL A 100 -2.28 -0.17 2.29
N TRP A 101 -2.46 -1.43 2.63
CA TRP A 101 -3.75 -2.01 3.01
C TRP A 101 -3.79 -2.32 4.49
N ASN A 102 -4.95 -2.15 5.13
CA ASN A 102 -5.19 -2.71 6.46
C ASN A 102 -5.64 -4.17 6.29
N ALA A 103 -5.04 -5.08 7.07
CA ALA A 103 -5.40 -6.48 7.12
C ALA A 103 -5.77 -6.86 8.56
N SER A 104 -6.74 -7.75 8.71
CA SER A 104 -7.09 -8.37 10.00
C SER A 104 -6.65 -9.83 9.98
N VAL A 105 -5.77 -10.22 10.89
CA VAL A 105 -5.21 -11.56 10.99
C VAL A 105 -5.41 -12.04 12.41
N SER A 106 -6.23 -13.08 12.60
CA SER A 106 -6.53 -13.66 13.92
C SER A 106 -7.00 -12.62 14.96
N GLY A 107 -7.79 -11.63 14.52
CA GLY A 107 -8.29 -10.53 15.35
C GLY A 107 -7.30 -9.39 15.61
N GLN A 108 -6.08 -9.45 15.05
CA GLN A 108 -5.09 -8.38 15.11
C GLN A 108 -5.06 -7.59 13.80
N SER A 109 -5.05 -6.26 13.90
CA SER A 109 -4.88 -5.41 12.73
C SER A 109 -3.40 -5.20 12.41
N CYS A 110 -3.05 -5.33 11.13
CA CYS A 110 -1.74 -4.98 10.60
C CYS A 110 -1.87 -4.30 9.25
N ARG A 111 -0.75 -3.89 8.65
CA ARG A 111 -0.75 -3.30 7.30
C ARG A 111 0.10 -4.11 6.35
N VAL A 112 -0.27 -4.13 5.07
CA VAL A 112 0.54 -4.74 4.00
C VAL A 112 0.78 -3.70 2.92
N ALA A 113 2.05 -3.39 2.64
CA ALA A 113 2.44 -2.57 1.52
C ALA A 113 2.60 -3.43 0.27
N THR A 114 1.98 -3.03 -0.84
CA THR A 114 1.98 -3.72 -2.13
C THR A 114 2.53 -2.81 -3.23
N PRO A 115 3.81 -2.42 -3.19
CA PRO A 115 4.41 -1.63 -4.26
C PRO A 115 4.45 -2.42 -5.58
N GLN A 116 4.46 -1.72 -6.71
CA GLN A 116 4.61 -2.32 -8.04
C GLN A 116 6.08 -2.60 -8.43
N THR A 117 6.98 -2.73 -7.46
CA THR A 117 8.36 -3.12 -7.70
C THR A 117 8.42 -4.62 -8.00
N LYS A 118 8.96 -5.00 -9.17
CA LYS A 118 9.05 -6.42 -9.57
C LYS A 118 9.89 -7.26 -8.61
N PHE A 119 9.46 -8.50 -8.39
CA PHE A 119 10.16 -9.52 -7.59
C PHE A 119 9.76 -10.91 -8.05
N GLY A 120 10.71 -11.67 -8.61
CA GLY A 120 10.41 -12.95 -9.27
C GLY A 120 9.35 -12.77 -10.36
N GLN A 121 8.29 -13.57 -10.29
CA GLN A 121 7.15 -13.51 -11.22
C GLN A 121 6.07 -12.48 -10.84
N GLY A 122 6.19 -11.87 -9.66
CA GLY A 122 5.21 -10.92 -9.12
C GLY A 122 5.81 -9.57 -8.73
N TYR A 123 5.27 -9.00 -7.66
CA TYR A 123 5.66 -7.71 -7.11
C TYR A 123 6.02 -7.85 -5.64
N ARG A 124 6.88 -6.97 -5.11
CA ARG A 124 7.26 -6.99 -3.69
C ARG A 124 6.06 -6.71 -2.81
N ALA A 125 5.92 -7.49 -1.74
CA ALA A 125 5.01 -7.22 -0.64
C ALA A 125 5.82 -6.93 0.63
N GLY A 126 5.31 -6.03 1.45
CA GLY A 126 5.93 -5.61 2.71
C GLY A 126 4.92 -5.64 3.85
N PRO A 127 4.83 -6.73 4.64
CA PRO A 127 4.02 -6.74 5.85
C PRO A 127 4.60 -5.76 6.88
N LEU A 128 3.71 -4.96 7.46
CA LEU A 128 4.01 -3.92 8.45
C LEU A 128 3.30 -4.31 9.73
N ARG A 129 4.09 -4.84 10.68
CA ARG A 129 3.60 -5.28 12.00
C ARG A 129 2.54 -6.38 11.92
N CYS A 130 2.60 -7.23 10.89
CA CYS A 130 1.72 -8.37 10.79
C CYS A 130 2.20 -9.52 11.68
N PRO A 131 1.29 -10.30 12.28
CA PRO A 131 1.62 -11.57 12.91
C PRO A 131 1.78 -12.67 11.86
N ALA A 132 2.27 -13.83 12.30
CA ALA A 132 2.31 -15.02 11.46
C ALA A 132 0.89 -15.45 11.01
N PRO A 133 0.75 -15.96 9.76
CA PRO A 133 1.80 -16.19 8.77
C PRO A 133 2.08 -14.98 7.85
N VAL A 134 1.35 -13.87 8.00
CA VAL A 134 1.41 -12.74 7.07
C VAL A 134 2.73 -11.96 7.18
N ASP A 135 3.45 -12.09 8.28
CA ASP A 135 4.82 -11.57 8.44
C ASP A 135 5.83 -12.18 7.45
N GLY A 136 5.58 -13.40 6.98
CA GLY A 136 6.41 -14.11 6.02
C GLY A 136 6.22 -13.67 4.57
N VAL A 137 5.15 -12.93 4.25
CA VAL A 137 4.81 -12.54 2.88
C VAL A 137 5.89 -11.64 2.27
N LYS A 138 6.42 -12.03 1.10
CA LYS A 138 7.47 -11.31 0.36
C LYS A 138 7.00 -10.77 -0.98
N SER A 139 5.98 -11.40 -1.57
CA SER A 139 5.49 -10.98 -2.87
C SER A 139 3.98 -11.09 -3.02
N TRP A 140 3.45 -10.40 -4.03
CA TRP A 140 2.05 -10.43 -4.38
C TRP A 140 1.89 -10.46 -5.90
N ASN A 141 0.77 -11.01 -6.36
CA ASN A 141 0.37 -10.98 -7.75
C ASN A 141 -1.15 -10.95 -7.90
N VAL A 142 -1.61 -10.54 -9.06
CA VAL A 142 -3.02 -10.63 -9.45
C VAL A 142 -3.21 -11.82 -10.38
N ALA A 143 -4.11 -12.72 -10.01
CA ALA A 143 -4.55 -13.84 -10.82
C ALA A 143 -6.05 -13.67 -11.13
N GLY A 144 -6.36 -13.12 -12.32
CA GLY A 144 -7.73 -12.80 -12.70
C GLY A 144 -8.38 -11.79 -11.74
N LYS A 145 -9.36 -12.26 -10.97
CA LYS A 145 -10.11 -11.45 -9.99
C LYS A 145 -9.60 -11.61 -8.55
N GLN A 146 -8.46 -12.28 -8.36
CA GLN A 146 -7.92 -12.60 -7.03
C GLN A 146 -6.52 -12.02 -6.82
N LEU A 147 -6.27 -11.61 -5.58
CA LEU A 147 -4.96 -11.22 -5.09
C LEU A 147 -4.33 -12.43 -4.40
N SER A 148 -3.16 -12.84 -4.89
CA SER A 148 -2.34 -13.87 -4.26
C SER A 148 -1.17 -13.23 -3.56
N LEU A 149 -0.90 -13.67 -2.33
CA LEU A 149 0.24 -13.28 -1.52
C LEU A 149 1.13 -14.51 -1.37
N TYR A 150 2.44 -14.31 -1.47
CA TYR A 150 3.41 -15.40 -1.43
C TYR A 150 4.54 -15.12 -0.44
N ASP A 151 5.04 -16.16 0.20
CA ASP A 151 6.23 -16.13 1.04
C ASP A 151 7.53 -16.11 0.21
N GLU A 152 8.68 -16.34 0.86
CA GLU A 152 9.99 -16.37 0.20
C GLU A 152 10.18 -17.57 -0.74
N SER A 153 9.51 -18.69 -0.45
CA SER A 153 9.51 -19.89 -1.29
C SER A 153 8.56 -19.80 -2.48
N GLY A 154 7.66 -18.81 -2.48
CA GLY A 154 6.62 -18.64 -3.49
C GLY A 154 5.34 -19.41 -3.18
N SER A 155 5.14 -19.79 -1.91
CA SER A 155 3.92 -20.46 -1.43
C SER A 155 2.89 -19.45 -0.93
#